data_AF-A0AAW5EWM7-F1
#
_entry.id   AF-A0AAW5EWM7-F1
#
_cell.length_a   1.000
_cell.length_b   1.000
_cell.length_c   1.000
_cell.angle_alpha   90.00
_cell.angle_beta   90.00
_cell.angle_gamma   90.00
#
_symmetry.space_group_name_H-M   'P 1'
#
loop_
_entity.id
_entity.type
_entity.pdbx_description
1 polymer ?
#
loop_
_entity_poly.entity_id
_entity_poly.type
_entity_poly.pdbx_seq_one_letter_code
_entity_poly.pdbx_strand_id
1 'polypeptide(L)'
;MALLASSFIIPPAFAASPAPAAAKPATTGTADQNPVLASVNGQDIRLTDVRQAMASMPEQLRKLPDNIIVPILLNQLVDQRAIQIAATKSGLDKQPDVRQQMETASQNALQNAYLSAQVTPALTDDAIKAYYDQNYANKPGAEEIHARHIL
;
A
#
# COMPACT_ATOMS: atom_id res chain seq x y z
N MET A 1 43.85 -67.68 0.93
CA MET A 1 43.44 -66.77 -0.16
C MET A 1 42.47 -67.54 -1.07
N ALA A 2 41.26 -67.91 -0.63
CA ALA A 2 40.02 -67.09 -0.57
C ALA A 2 39.78 -66.36 -1.91
N LEU A 3 39.11 -66.99 -2.89
CA LEU A 3 37.65 -67.16 -3.11
C LEU A 3 37.05 -66.04 -3.99
N LEU A 4 36.65 -66.45 -5.20
CA LEU A 4 35.47 -66.05 -6.00
C LEU A 4 34.99 -64.59 -5.93
N ALA A 5 35.05 -63.88 -7.06
CA ALA A 5 34.23 -62.70 -7.31
C ALA A 5 33.53 -62.83 -8.67
N SER A 6 32.35 -63.46 -8.65
CA SER A 6 31.39 -63.47 -9.75
C SER A 6 30.82 -62.07 -9.93
N SER A 7 30.97 -61.51 -11.12
CA SER A 7 30.41 -60.22 -11.52
C SER A 7 28.89 -60.38 -11.73
N PHE A 8 28.08 -59.75 -10.87
CA PHE A 8 26.63 -59.67 -11.03
C PHE A 8 26.26 -58.39 -11.76
N ILE A 9 25.54 -58.54 -12.87
CA ILE A 9 24.93 -57.48 -13.67
C ILE A 9 23.66 -57.01 -12.95
N ILE A 10 23.59 -55.74 -12.54
CA ILE A 10 22.39 -55.11 -11.97
C ILE A 10 21.70 -54.30 -13.07
N PRO A 11 20.47 -54.64 -13.51
CA PRO A 11 19.69 -53.80 -14.40
C PRO A 11 19.14 -52.55 -13.67
N PRO A 12 18.89 -51.43 -14.39
CA PRO A 12 18.41 -50.20 -13.78
C PRO A 12 16.96 -50.36 -13.32
N ALA A 13 16.74 -50.35 -12.00
CA ALA A 13 15.42 -50.19 -11.44
C ALA A 13 14.97 -48.73 -11.62
N PHE A 14 14.06 -48.50 -12.55
CA PHE A 14 13.23 -47.28 -12.59
C PHE A 14 12.48 -47.16 -11.27
N ALA A 15 12.99 -46.34 -10.36
CA ALA A 15 12.25 -45.90 -9.18
C ALA A 15 11.13 -44.98 -9.67
N ALA A 16 9.90 -45.45 -9.53
CA ALA A 16 8.68 -44.75 -9.86
C ALA A 16 8.64 -43.38 -9.16
N SER A 17 8.45 -42.32 -9.94
CA SER A 17 8.16 -40.98 -9.48
C SER A 17 6.95 -40.98 -8.52
N PRO A 18 7.02 -40.29 -7.37
CA PRO A 18 5.82 -40.05 -6.57
C PRO A 18 4.84 -39.19 -7.38
N ALA A 19 3.64 -39.72 -7.57
CA ALA A 19 2.53 -39.07 -8.23
C ALA A 19 2.25 -37.67 -7.62
N PRO A 20 1.89 -36.67 -8.45
CA PRO A 20 1.48 -35.37 -7.94
C PRO A 20 0.24 -35.56 -7.07
N ALA A 21 0.38 -35.23 -5.78
CA ALA A 21 -0.72 -35.14 -4.84
C ALA A 21 -1.78 -34.20 -5.40
N ALA A 22 -2.99 -34.72 -5.60
CA ALA A 22 -4.14 -33.98 -6.05
C ALA A 22 -4.33 -32.73 -5.18
N ALA A 23 -4.17 -31.56 -5.80
CA ALA A 23 -4.57 -30.30 -5.21
C ALA A 23 -6.07 -30.36 -4.91
N LYS A 24 -6.41 -30.34 -3.61
CA LYS A 24 -7.80 -30.16 -3.17
C LYS A 24 -8.34 -28.87 -3.80
N PRO A 25 -9.54 -28.89 -4.41
CA PRO A 25 -10.19 -27.67 -4.87
C PRO A 25 -10.36 -26.74 -3.67
N ALA A 26 -9.76 -25.56 -3.74
CA ALA A 26 -10.03 -24.51 -2.78
C ALA A 26 -11.54 -24.22 -2.84
N THR A 27 -12.19 -24.38 -1.69
CA THR A 27 -13.58 -24.01 -1.49
C THR A 27 -13.76 -22.54 -1.89
N THR A 28 -14.52 -22.29 -2.95
CA THR A 28 -15.05 -20.97 -3.29
C THR A 28 -16.06 -20.58 -2.22
N GLY A 29 -15.54 -20.08 -1.10
CA GLY A 29 -16.33 -19.35 -0.12
C GLY A 29 -16.82 -18.04 -0.72
N THR A 30 -18.02 -17.63 -0.32
CA THR A 30 -18.62 -16.30 -0.42
C THR A 30 -17.71 -15.24 -1.03
N ALA A 31 -18.15 -14.61 -2.14
CA ALA A 31 -17.48 -13.47 -2.77
C ALA A 31 -17.02 -12.48 -1.69
N ASP A 32 -15.75 -12.56 -1.33
CA ASP A 32 -15.16 -11.74 -0.29
C ASP A 32 -15.17 -10.31 -0.85
N GLN A 33 -15.84 -9.39 -0.14
CA GLN A 33 -15.90 -7.99 -0.56
C GLN A 33 -14.51 -7.33 -0.52
N ASN A 34 -13.52 -8.01 0.06
CA ASN A 34 -12.14 -7.60 0.15
C ASN A 34 -11.19 -8.77 -0.16
N PRO A 35 -11.14 -9.23 -1.43
CA PRO A 35 -10.36 -10.41 -1.80
C PRO A 35 -8.86 -10.18 -1.58
N VAL A 36 -8.16 -11.25 -1.25
CA VAL A 36 -6.70 -11.28 -1.18
C VAL A 36 -6.15 -11.26 -2.60
N LEU A 37 -5.33 -10.26 -2.91
CA LEU A 37 -4.72 -10.07 -4.22
C LEU A 37 -3.29 -10.62 -4.29
N ALA A 38 -2.56 -10.60 -3.18
CA ALA A 38 -1.24 -11.22 -3.04
C ALA A 38 -0.98 -11.59 -1.57
N SER A 39 0.01 -12.46 -1.32
CA SER A 39 0.47 -12.78 0.04
C SER A 39 2.00 -12.85 0.07
N VAL A 40 2.61 -12.25 1.10
CA VAL A 40 4.06 -12.15 1.26
C VAL A 40 4.45 -12.75 2.61
N ASN A 41 5.11 -13.93 2.61
CA ASN A 41 5.45 -14.67 3.85
C ASN A 41 4.27 -14.86 4.82
N GLY A 42 3.06 -15.11 4.28
CA GLY A 42 1.84 -15.28 5.08
C GLY A 42 1.16 -13.98 5.53
N GLN A 43 1.63 -12.82 5.04
CA GLN A 43 0.95 -11.55 5.20
C GLN A 43 0.18 -11.20 3.93
N ASP A 44 -1.14 -11.19 4.04
CA ASP A 44 -2.02 -10.92 2.90
C ASP A 44 -2.05 -9.42 2.56
N ILE A 45 -2.15 -9.15 1.26
CA ILE A 45 -2.42 -7.84 0.66
C ILE A 45 -3.78 -7.95 -0.02
N ARG A 46 -4.70 -7.08 0.40
CA ARG A 46 -6.11 -7.13 0.00
C ARG A 46 -6.47 -5.99 -0.95
N LEU A 47 -7.65 -6.08 -1.55
CA LEU A 47 -8.18 -5.04 -2.44
C LEU A 47 -8.30 -3.67 -1.77
N THR A 48 -8.64 -3.63 -0.48
CA THR A 48 -8.69 -2.39 0.33
C THR A 48 -7.35 -1.68 0.43
N ASP A 49 -6.25 -2.42 0.58
CA ASP A 49 -4.90 -1.85 0.64
C ASP A 49 -4.54 -1.16 -0.67
N VAL A 50 -4.84 -1.81 -1.81
CA VAL A 50 -4.66 -1.22 -3.14
C VAL A 50 -5.54 0.01 -3.33
N ARG A 51 -6.79 -0.02 -2.88
CA ARG A 51 -7.71 1.12 -2.98
C ARG A 51 -7.23 2.32 -2.15
N GLN A 52 -6.71 2.07 -0.96
CA GLN A 52 -6.14 3.13 -0.12
C GLN A 52 -4.89 3.72 -0.78
N ALA A 53 -4.04 2.89 -1.39
CA ALA A 53 -2.90 3.36 -2.17
C ALA A 53 -3.31 4.18 -3.41
N MET A 54 -4.43 3.85 -4.06
CA MET A 54 -4.98 4.68 -5.14
C MET A 54 -5.51 6.04 -4.62
N ALA A 55 -6.11 6.06 -3.43
CA ALA A 55 -6.66 7.28 -2.83
C ALA A 55 -5.59 8.30 -2.42
N SER A 56 -4.33 7.90 -2.24
CA SER A 56 -3.21 8.81 -1.99
C SER A 56 -2.56 9.37 -3.27
N MET A 57 -2.93 8.86 -4.45
CA MET A 57 -2.34 9.32 -5.71
C MET A 57 -2.88 10.67 -6.19
N PRO A 58 -2.08 11.43 -6.96
CA PRO A 58 -2.57 12.56 -7.76
C PRO A 58 -3.70 12.14 -8.70
N GLU A 59 -4.66 13.04 -8.94
CA GLU A 59 -5.84 12.75 -9.77
C GLU A 59 -5.48 12.33 -11.20
N GLN A 60 -4.38 12.83 -11.74
CA GLN A 60 -3.90 12.48 -13.09
C GLN A 60 -3.58 10.98 -13.20
N LEU A 61 -3.04 10.38 -12.14
CA LEU A 61 -2.68 8.95 -12.10
C LEU A 61 -3.91 8.07 -11.84
N ARG A 62 -4.92 8.58 -11.12
CA ARG A 62 -6.20 7.89 -10.90
C ARG A 62 -7.03 7.71 -12.18
N LYS A 63 -6.70 8.45 -13.26
CA LYS A 63 -7.36 8.34 -14.57
C LYS A 63 -6.82 7.19 -15.42
N LEU A 64 -5.73 6.55 -15.01
CA LEU A 64 -5.23 5.36 -15.69
C LEU A 64 -6.19 4.18 -15.48
N PRO A 65 -6.37 3.31 -16.48
CA PRO A 65 -7.29 2.19 -16.34
C PRO A 65 -6.77 1.16 -15.33
N ASP A 66 -7.71 0.56 -14.59
CA ASP A 66 -7.45 -0.33 -13.45
C ASP A 66 -6.51 -1.49 -13.78
N ASN A 67 -6.62 -2.05 -14.98
CA ASN A 67 -5.79 -3.16 -15.45
C ASN A 67 -4.30 -2.82 -15.55
N ILE A 68 -3.94 -1.54 -15.59
CA ILE A 68 -2.54 -1.07 -15.62
C ILE A 68 -2.10 -0.66 -14.21
N ILE A 69 -2.91 0.12 -13.49
CA ILE A 69 -2.50 0.73 -12.22
C ILE A 69 -2.52 -0.27 -11.06
N VAL A 70 -3.50 -1.18 -11.01
CA VAL A 70 -3.64 -2.19 -9.95
C VAL A 70 -2.42 -3.11 -9.85
N PRO A 71 -1.90 -3.74 -10.92
CA PRO A 71 -0.73 -4.61 -10.80
C PRO A 71 0.54 -3.85 -10.40
N ILE A 72 0.70 -2.59 -10.83
CA ILE A 72 1.83 -1.73 -10.41
C ILE A 72 1.77 -1.48 -8.90
N LEU A 73 0.60 -1.08 -8.41
CA LEU A 73 0.37 -0.85 -6.98
C LEU A 73 0.53 -2.12 -6.16
N LEU A 74 0.02 -3.24 -6.65
CA LEU A 74 0.15 -4.52 -5.98
C LEU A 74 1.62 -4.90 -5.80
N ASN A 75 2.43 -4.77 -6.85
CA ASN A 75 3.88 -5.01 -6.77
C ASN A 75 4.56 -4.06 -5.78
N GLN A 76 4.23 -2.76 -5.80
CA GLN A 76 4.78 -1.81 -4.85
C GLN A 76 4.42 -2.15 -3.39
N LEU A 77 3.17 -2.56 -3.13
CA LEU A 77 2.74 -2.99 -1.80
C LEU A 77 3.43 -4.28 -1.36
N VAL A 78 3.66 -5.21 -2.28
CA VAL A 78 4.44 -6.44 -2.04
C VAL A 78 5.87 -6.09 -1.61
N ASP A 79 6.54 -5.21 -2.36
CA ASP A 79 7.91 -4.79 -2.05
C ASP A 79 7.98 -4.08 -0.70
N GLN A 80 7.04 -3.17 -0.43
CA GLN A 80 6.96 -2.48 0.85
C GLN A 80 6.78 -3.46 2.02
N ARG A 81 5.89 -4.45 1.86
CA ARG A 81 5.63 -5.48 2.86
C ARG A 81 6.87 -6.34 3.10
N ALA A 82 7.57 -6.73 2.02
CA ALA A 82 8.80 -7.51 2.11
C ALA A 82 9.89 -6.76 2.91
N ILE A 83 10.07 -5.46 2.65
CA ILE A 83 11.01 -4.61 3.39
C ILE A 83 10.62 -4.50 4.87
N GLN A 84 9.33 -4.28 5.17
CA GLN A 84 8.85 -4.22 6.56
C GLN A 84 9.12 -5.53 7.31
N ILE A 85 8.82 -6.67 6.70
CA ILE A 85 9.11 -7.99 7.29
C ILE A 85 10.61 -8.13 7.58
N ALA A 86 11.47 -7.72 6.63
CA ALA A 86 12.91 -7.77 6.81
C ALA A 86 13.38 -6.86 7.96
N ALA A 87 12.84 -5.64 8.06
CA ALA A 87 13.15 -4.69 9.12
C ALA A 87 12.72 -5.18 10.51
N THR A 88 11.55 -5.80 10.63
CA THR A 88 11.10 -6.41 11.90
C THR A 88 11.97 -7.62 12.26
N LYS A 89 12.35 -8.44 11.26
CA LYS A 89 13.25 -9.59 11.49
C LYS A 89 14.64 -9.17 11.94
N SER A 90 15.16 -8.02 11.47
CA SER A 90 16.43 -7.47 11.93
C SER A 90 16.34 -6.75 13.29
N GLY A 91 15.14 -6.63 13.87
CA GLY A 91 14.91 -5.97 15.15
C GLY A 91 15.00 -4.45 15.09
N LEU A 92 14.90 -3.86 13.89
CA LEU A 92 14.99 -2.42 13.67
C LEU A 92 13.84 -1.68 14.39
N ASP A 93 12.68 -2.32 14.47
CA ASP A 93 11.49 -1.88 15.21
C ASP A 93 11.71 -1.77 16.72
N LYS A 94 12.74 -2.42 17.27
CA LYS A 94 13.07 -2.42 18.71
C LYS A 94 14.10 -1.35 19.07
N GLN A 95 14.76 -0.76 18.09
CA GLN A 95 15.74 0.32 18.31
C GLN A 95 15.03 1.53 18.93
N PRO A 96 15.58 2.15 19.98
CA PRO A 96 14.92 3.25 20.69
C PRO A 96 14.59 4.43 19.78
N ASP A 97 15.51 4.79 18.87
CA ASP A 97 15.30 5.90 17.93
C ASP A 97 14.14 5.63 16.96
N VAL A 98 14.05 4.41 16.41
CA VAL A 98 12.97 4.01 15.50
C VAL A 98 11.63 3.95 16.25
N ARG A 99 11.63 3.41 17.48
CA ARG A 99 10.42 3.40 18.32
C ARG A 99 9.92 4.81 18.61
N GLN A 100 10.81 5.74 18.94
CA GLN A 100 10.44 7.12 19.20
C GLN A 100 9.85 7.79 17.94
N GLN A 101 10.42 7.51 16.76
CA GLN A 101 9.89 8.01 15.50
C GLN A 101 8.50 7.45 15.17
N MET A 102 8.29 6.13 15.38
CA MET A 102 6.98 5.50 15.18
C MET A 102 5.92 6.08 16.13
N GLU A 103 6.28 6.30 17.39
CA GLU A 103 5.38 6.89 18.39
C GLU A 103 5.00 8.33 18.02
N THR A 104 5.98 9.14 17.63
CA THR A 104 5.74 10.53 17.18
C THR A 104 4.82 10.55 15.94
N ALA A 105 5.05 9.65 14.98
CA ALA A 105 4.21 9.53 13.79
C ALA A 105 2.76 9.13 14.14
N SER A 106 2.59 8.21 15.10
CA SER A 106 1.27 7.81 15.61
C SER A 106 0.51 8.99 16.24
N GLN A 107 1.18 9.77 17.08
CA GLN A 107 0.58 10.94 17.73
C GLN A 107 0.16 12.01 16.69
N ASN A 108 1.01 12.26 15.69
CA ASN A 108 0.68 13.19 14.61
C ASN A 108 -0.51 12.71 13.77
N ALA A 109 -0.58 11.42 13.46
CA ALA A 109 -1.70 10.84 12.74
C ALA A 109 -3.02 10.99 13.54
N LEU A 110 -2.97 10.76 14.85
CA LEU A 110 -4.12 10.94 15.73
C LEU A 110 -4.58 12.40 15.80
N GLN A 111 -3.64 13.34 15.94
CA GLN A 111 -3.94 14.76 15.94
C GLN A 111 -4.60 15.20 14.64
N ASN A 112 -4.05 14.79 13.49
CA ASN A 112 -4.61 15.11 12.18
C ASN A 112 -6.02 14.51 11.99
N ALA A 113 -6.22 13.27 12.44
CA ALA A 113 -7.54 12.63 12.37
C ALA A 113 -8.58 13.38 13.22
N TYR A 114 -8.21 13.82 14.43
CA TYR A 114 -9.08 14.61 15.30
C TYR A 114 -9.45 15.96 14.68
N LEU A 115 -8.45 16.69 14.17
CA LEU A 115 -8.67 17.96 13.49
C LEU A 115 -9.54 17.79 12.25
N SER A 116 -9.25 16.80 11.41
CA SER A 116 -10.04 16.50 10.22
C SER A 116 -11.50 16.19 10.59
N ALA A 117 -11.74 15.39 11.62
CA ALA A 117 -13.09 15.05 12.06
C ALA A 117 -13.90 16.25 12.54
N GLN A 118 -13.25 17.26 13.14
CA GLN A 118 -13.92 18.47 13.62
C GLN A 118 -14.07 19.56 12.55
N VAL A 119 -13.08 19.71 11.67
CA VAL A 119 -13.03 20.79 10.68
C VAL A 119 -13.78 20.43 9.40
N THR A 120 -13.71 19.17 8.94
CA THR A 120 -14.38 18.74 7.69
C THR A 120 -15.89 19.03 7.67
N PRO A 121 -16.65 18.78 8.76
CA PRO A 121 -18.08 19.10 8.79
C PRO A 121 -18.39 20.60 8.72
N ALA A 122 -17.45 21.46 9.14
CA ALA A 122 -17.62 22.91 9.14
C ALA A 122 -17.27 23.55 7.77
N LEU A 123 -16.54 22.84 6.91
CA LEU A 123 -16.22 23.28 5.54
C LEU A 123 -17.35 22.87 4.60
N THR A 124 -18.47 23.59 4.66
CA THR A 124 -19.54 23.47 3.66
C THR A 124 -19.38 24.50 2.55
N ASP A 125 -19.91 24.21 1.36
CA ASP A 125 -19.93 25.16 0.25
C ASP A 125 -20.64 26.48 0.65
N ASP A 126 -21.68 26.38 1.47
CA ASP A 126 -22.40 27.53 2.02
C ASP A 126 -21.52 28.38 2.96
N ALA A 127 -20.71 27.74 3.82
CA ALA A 127 -19.78 28.45 4.70
C ALA A 127 -18.69 29.17 3.90
N ILE A 128 -18.17 28.53 2.85
CA ILE A 128 -17.19 29.11 1.94
C ILE A 128 -17.80 30.30 1.19
N LYS A 129 -19.02 30.14 0.65
CA LYS A 129 -19.73 31.19 -0.06
C LYS A 129 -20.04 32.38 0.85
N ALA A 130 -20.54 32.14 2.06
CA ALA A 130 -20.82 33.18 3.03
C ALA A 130 -19.56 33.97 3.42
N TYR A 131 -18.43 33.29 3.61
CA TYR A 131 -17.15 33.94 3.89
C TYR A 131 -16.68 34.83 2.72
N TYR A 132 -16.80 34.34 1.48
CA TYR A 132 -16.48 35.12 0.28
C TYR A 132 -17.37 36.36 0.17
N ASP A 133 -18.69 36.19 0.35
CA ASP A 133 -19.67 37.27 0.23
C ASP A 133 -19.44 38.35 1.31
N GLN A 134 -19.06 37.97 2.54
CA GLN A 134 -18.73 38.91 3.61
C GLN A 134 -17.40 39.64 3.40
N ASN A 135 -16.37 38.96 2.91
CA ASN A 135 -14.99 39.46 2.96
C ASN A 135 -14.47 39.98 1.63
N TYR A 136 -15.11 39.67 0.50
CA TYR A 136 -14.55 39.92 -0.83
C TYR A 136 -15.56 40.45 -1.84
N ALA A 137 -16.84 40.05 -1.79
CA ALA A 137 -17.82 40.42 -2.82
C ALA A 137 -18.00 41.95 -3.01
N ASN A 138 -17.76 42.75 -1.97
CA ASN A 138 -17.90 44.20 -2.01
C ASN A 138 -16.59 44.96 -1.77
N LYS A 139 -15.43 44.29 -1.77
CA LYS A 139 -14.15 45.00 -1.63
C LYS A 139 -13.68 45.48 -3.01
N PRO A 140 -13.29 46.75 -3.15
CA PRO A 140 -12.60 47.19 -4.37
C PRO A 140 -11.35 46.33 -4.56
N GLY A 141 -11.04 46.00 -5.82
CA GLY A 141 -9.81 45.31 -6.18
C GLY A 141 -8.58 46.06 -5.63
N ALA A 142 -7.43 45.37 -5.58
CA ALA A 142 -6.19 46.01 -5.15
C ALA A 142 -5.94 47.29 -5.97
N GLU A 143 -5.56 48.38 -5.29
CA GLU A 143 -5.26 49.65 -5.96
C GLU A 143 -4.03 49.46 -6.85
N GLU A 144 -4.23 49.41 -8.16
CA GLU A 144 -3.16 49.32 -9.14
C GLU A 144 -2.71 50.73 -9.54
N ILE A 145 -1.50 51.10 -9.14
CA ILE A 145 -0.92 52.41 -9.48
C ILE A 145 0.10 52.23 -10.62
N HIS A 146 -0.24 52.72 -11.80
CA HIS A 146 0.70 52.84 -12.92
C HIS A 146 1.54 54.11 -12.76
N ALA A 147 2.69 53.99 -12.09
CA ALA A 147 3.64 55.08 -11.92
C ALA A 147 4.66 55.10 -13.07
N ARG A 148 4.93 56.31 -13.60
CA ARG A 148 6.05 56.61 -14.50
C ARG A 148 6.92 57.66 -13.83
N HIS A 149 8.19 57.36 -13.64
CA HIS A 149 9.17 58.24 -13.01
C HIS A 149 10.32 58.49 -13.99
N ILE A 150 10.83 59.72 -14.03
CA ILE A 150 12.04 60.10 -14.75
C ILE A 150 13.00 60.68 -13.70
N LEU A 151 14.22 60.15 -13.65
CA LEU A 151 15.28 60.53 -12.70
C LEU A 151 15.97 61.83 -13.10
#